data_AF-A0A2S9GJX6-F1
#
_entry.id   AF-A0A2S9GJX6-F1
#
_cell.length_a   1.000
_cell.length_b   1.000
_cell.length_c   1.000
_cell.angle_alpha   90.00
_cell.angle_beta   90.00
_cell.angle_gamma   90.00
#
_symmetry.space_group_name_H-M   'P 1'
#
loop_
_entity.id
_entity.type
_entity.pdbx_description
1 polymer ?
#
loop_
_entity_poly.entity_id
_entity_poly.type
_entity_poly.pdbx_seq_one_letter_code
_entity_poly.pdbx_strand_id
1 'polypeptide(L)'
;SVTVGRVAYLLGLKGPAVAVDTACSSSLVSIHLACQSLRMRERDLALAGGVSLSLRPETQLALAKWGMLSPHGRCYSFDSRANG
;
A
#
# COMPACT_ATOMS: atom_id res chain seq x y z
N SER A 1 -2.17 4.18 -13.01
CA SER A 1 -0.90 4.79 -12.53
C SER A 1 0.24 4.41 -13.47
N VAL A 2 1.16 5.33 -13.76
CA VAL A 2 2.31 5.07 -14.66
C VAL A 2 3.28 4.04 -14.06
N THR A 3 3.39 3.98 -12.73
CA THR A 3 4.35 3.11 -12.03
C THR A 3 4.12 1.62 -12.31
N VAL A 4 2.87 1.14 -12.21
CA VAL A 4 2.54 -0.27 -12.47
C VAL A 4 2.78 -0.66 -13.92
N GLY A 5 2.49 0.25 -14.86
CA GLY A 5 2.79 0.06 -16.28
C GLY A 5 4.30 0.00 -16.56
N ARG A 6 5.10 0.85 -15.90
CA ARG A 6 6.57 0.82 -16.01
C ARG A 6 7.17 -0.49 -15.49
N VAL A 7 6.69 -0.98 -14.35
CA VAL A 7 7.14 -2.27 -13.79
C VAL A 7 6.76 -3.41 -14.74
N ALA A 8 5.52 -3.43 -15.24
CA ALA A 8 5.08 -4.44 -16.20
C ALA A 8 5.91 -4.42 -17.49
N TYR A 9 6.16 -3.23 -18.04
CA TYR A 9 6.99 -3.05 -19.24
C TYR A 9 8.43 -3.54 -19.02
N LEU A 10 9.07 -3.12 -17.92
CA LEU A 10 10.45 -3.49 -17.60
C LEU A 10 10.62 -5.01 -17.44
N LEU A 11 9.63 -5.68 -16.85
CA LEU A 11 9.64 -7.12 -16.61
C LEU A 11 9.03 -7.94 -17.77
N GLY A 12 8.58 -7.30 -18.85
CA GLY A 12 7.93 -7.97 -19.98
C GLY A 12 6.58 -8.63 -19.63
N LEU A 13 5.92 -8.19 -18.56
CA LEU A 13 4.64 -8.73 -18.11
C LEU A 13 3.49 -8.19 -18.97
N LYS A 14 2.69 -9.09 -19.53
CA LYS A 14 1.54 -8.76 -20.41
C LYS A 14 0.19 -8.87 -19.72
N GLY A 15 0.19 -9.11 -18.40
CA GLY A 15 -1.00 -9.18 -17.57
C GLY A 15 -1.57 -7.81 -17.20
N PRO A 16 -2.67 -7.78 -16.43
CA PRO A 16 -3.27 -6.54 -15.97
C PRO A 16 -2.32 -5.76 -15.04
N ALA A 17 -2.11 -4.48 -15.34
CA ALA A 17 -1.29 -3.57 -14.53
C ALA A 17 -2.19 -2.59 -13.76
N VAL A 18 -2.62 -3.00 -12.57
CA VAL A 18 -3.62 -2.26 -11.77
C VAL A 18 -2.96 -1.55 -10.59
N ALA A 19 -3.33 -0.29 -10.37
CA ALA A 19 -2.97 0.44 -9.17
C ALA A 19 -4.13 0.38 -8.17
N VAL A 20 -3.81 0.08 -6.91
CA VAL A 20 -4.77 -0.03 -5.82
C VAL A 20 -4.49 1.08 -4.83
N ASP A 21 -5.52 1.83 -4.47
CA ASP A 21 -5.49 2.83 -3.40
C ASP A 21 -6.66 2.59 -2.45
N THR A 22 -6.35 1.95 -1.33
CA THR A 22 -7.24 1.76 -0.19
C THR A 22 -6.56 2.29 1.08
N ALA A 23 -5.80 3.39 0.94
CA ALA A 23 -4.99 4.01 1.98
C ALA A 23 -4.02 3.00 2.66
N CYS A 24 -4.06 2.86 3.98
CA CYS A 24 -3.15 2.03 4.77
C CYS A 24 -3.19 0.54 4.41
N SER A 25 -4.24 0.07 3.73
CA SER A 25 -4.43 -1.34 3.37
C SER A 25 -4.03 -1.67 1.93
N SER A 26 -3.57 -0.70 1.14
CA SER A 26 -3.39 -0.83 -0.31
C SER A 26 -2.53 -2.02 -0.73
N SER A 27 -1.40 -2.24 -0.05
CA SER A 27 -0.51 -3.37 -0.35
C SER A 27 -1.18 -4.71 -0.05
N LEU A 28 -1.90 -4.82 1.06
CA LEU A 28 -2.61 -6.05 1.43
C LEU A 28 -3.77 -6.34 0.46
N VAL A 29 -4.51 -5.31 0.04
CA VAL A 29 -5.57 -5.45 -0.97
C VAL A 29 -4.97 -5.88 -2.32
N SER A 30 -3.81 -5.35 -2.71
CA SER A 30 -3.13 -5.79 -3.93
C SER A 30 -2.77 -7.28 -3.90
N ILE A 31 -2.30 -7.77 -2.74
CA ILE A 31 -2.01 -9.20 -2.53
C ILE A 31 -3.29 -10.02 -2.57
N HIS A 32 -4.36 -9.55 -1.92
CA HIS A 32 -5.66 -10.22 -1.94
C HIS A 32 -6.16 -10.45 -3.37
N LEU A 33 -6.11 -9.40 -4.21
CA LEU A 33 -6.53 -9.47 -5.61
C LEU A 33 -5.64 -10.41 -6.44
N ALA A 34 -4.32 -10.38 -6.24
CA ALA A 34 -3.40 -11.30 -6.91
C ALA A 34 -3.70 -12.76 -6.54
N CYS A 35 -3.88 -13.06 -5.25
CA CYS A 35 -4.25 -14.40 -4.80
C CYS A 35 -5.61 -14.83 -5.35
N GLN A 36 -6.58 -13.91 -5.45
CA GLN A 36 -7.89 -14.20 -6.04
C GLN A 36 -7.77 -14.59 -7.52
N SER A 37 -7.01 -13.81 -8.31
CA SER A 37 -6.81 -14.06 -9.74
C SER A 37 -6.12 -15.40 -10.01
N LEU A 38 -5.11 -15.75 -9.19
CA LEU A 38 -4.44 -17.06 -9.25
C LEU A 38 -5.40 -18.21 -8.89
N ARG A 39 -6.19 -18.07 -7.82
CA ARG A 39 -7.17 -19.11 -7.41
C ARG A 39 -8.27 -19.32 -8.43
N MET A 40 -8.74 -18.25 -9.06
CA MET A 40 -9.73 -18.29 -10.14
C MET A 40 -9.14 -18.77 -11.47
N ARG A 41 -7.81 -19.02 -11.54
CA ARG A 41 -7.07 -19.36 -12.75
C ARG A 41 -7.27 -18.35 -13.88
N GLU A 42 -7.49 -17.09 -13.52
CA GLU A 42 -7.52 -16.01 -14.50
C GLU A 42 -6.12 -15.75 -15.05
N ARG A 43 -5.09 -15.88 -14.20
CA ARG A 43 -3.65 -15.76 -14.50
C ARG A 43 -2.89 -16.89 -13.81
N ASP A 44 -1.75 -17.29 -14.39
CA ASP A 44 -0.83 -18.27 -13.81
C ASP A 44 0.29 -17.63 -12.97
N LEU A 45 0.47 -16.31 -13.10
CA LEU A 45 1.45 -15.51 -12.38
C LEU A 45 0.86 -14.14 -12.03
N ALA A 46 1.13 -13.67 -10.82
CA ALA A 46 0.74 -12.34 -10.37
C ALA A 46 1.87 -11.68 -9.58
N LEU A 47 2.10 -10.40 -9.83
CA LEU A 47 3.01 -9.54 -9.06
C LEU A 47 2.17 -8.55 -8.26
N ALA A 48 2.31 -8.55 -6.93
CA ALA A 48 1.59 -7.67 -6.02
C ALA A 48 2.52 -7.04 -5.00
N GLY A 49 2.17 -5.84 -4.56
CA GLY A 49 2.96 -5.07 -3.61
C GLY A 49 2.47 -3.63 -3.50
N GLY A 50 3.17 -2.83 -2.68
CA GLY A 50 2.90 -1.41 -2.52
C GLY A 50 4.12 -0.69 -1.98
N VAL A 51 4.13 0.63 -2.16
CA VAL A 51 5.19 1.51 -1.67
C VAL A 51 4.56 2.73 -1.00
N SER A 52 5.16 3.21 0.09
CA SER A 52 4.76 4.44 0.77
C SER A 52 6.01 5.28 1.01
N LEU A 53 5.98 6.56 0.61
CA LEU A 53 7.10 7.49 0.72
C LEU A 53 6.60 8.79 1.35
N SER A 54 7.28 9.24 2.41
CA SER A 54 7.06 10.55 3.03
C SER A 54 8.04 11.57 2.43
N LEU A 55 7.68 12.13 1.27
CA LEU A 55 8.55 13.06 0.54
C LEU A 55 8.35 14.52 0.95
N ARG A 56 7.19 14.84 1.53
CA ARG A 56 6.85 16.19 1.97
C ARG A 56 6.09 16.15 3.29
N PRO A 57 6.23 17.19 4.15
CA PRO A 57 5.70 17.15 5.51
C PRO A 57 4.17 17.38 5.59
N GLU A 58 3.50 17.84 4.54
CA GLU A 58 2.10 18.28 4.64
C GLU A 58 1.15 17.15 5.02
N THR A 59 1.41 15.93 4.54
CA THR A 59 0.63 14.74 4.92
C THR A 59 0.78 14.43 6.41
N GLN A 60 2.00 14.50 6.95
CA GLN A 60 2.26 14.28 8.37
C GLN A 60 1.65 15.39 9.23
N LEU A 61 1.73 16.64 8.78
CA LEU A 61 1.08 17.78 9.45
C LEU A 61 -0.44 17.64 9.48
N ALA A 62 -1.05 17.15 8.40
CA ALA A 62 -2.49 16.88 8.36
C ALA A 62 -2.87 15.75 9.34
N LEU A 63 -2.13 14.64 9.33
CA LEU A 63 -2.32 13.52 10.26
C LEU A 63 -2.16 13.97 11.73
N ALA A 64 -1.18 14.84 12.02
CA ALA A 64 -0.98 15.42 13.35
C ALA A 64 -2.19 16.27 13.79
N LYS A 65 -2.72 17.12 12.89
CA LYS A 65 -3.92 17.94 13.16
C LYS A 65 -5.17 17.10 13.44
N TRP A 66 -5.23 15.90 12.87
CA TRP A 66 -6.30 14.93 13.14
C TRP A 66 -6.05 14.07 14.39
N GLY A 67 -4.95 14.29 15.12
CA GLY A 67 -4.60 13.50 16.30
C GLY A 67 -4.21 12.06 15.99
N MET A 68 -3.80 11.77 14.74
CA MET A 68 -3.46 10.42 14.27
C MET A 68 -1.98 10.06 14.43
N LEU A 69 -1.15 10.96 14.96
CA LEU A 69 0.28 10.72 15.17
C LEU A 69 0.60 10.81 16.66
N SER A 70 1.29 9.79 17.18
CA SER A 70 1.90 9.84 18.51
C SER A 70 2.89 11.01 18.63
N PRO A 71 2.77 11.87 19.66
CA PRO A 71 3.78 12.91 19.96
C PRO A 71 5.16 12.33 20.29
N HIS A 72 5.23 11.03 20.63
CA HIS A 72 6.46 10.31 20.94
C HIS A 72 7.07 9.64 19.71
N GLY A 73 6.43 9.72 18.54
CA GLY A 73 6.91 9.13 17.29
C GLY A 73 6.99 7.60 17.33
N ARG A 74 6.17 6.95 18.15
CA ARG A 74 6.17 5.49 18.33
C ARG A 74 4.76 4.94 18.34
N CYS A 75 4.58 3.77 17.72
CA CYS A 75 3.34 3.01 17.82
C CYS A 75 3.37 2.17 19.12
N TYR A 76 2.48 2.48 20.05
CA TYR A 76 2.31 1.74 21.30
C TYR A 76 1.17 0.71 21.17
N SER A 77 1.31 -0.25 20.25
CA SER A 77 0.25 -1.23 19.96
C SER A 77 -0.15 -2.02 21.21
N PHE A 78 -1.43 -1.90 21.60
CA PHE A 78 -2.04 -2.56 22.77
C PHE A 78 -1.47 -2.16 24.14
N ASP A 79 -0.69 -1.08 24.24
CA ASP A 79 -0.11 -0.56 25.49
C ASP A 79 -0.93 0.62 26.03
N SER A 80 -0.95 0.82 27.35
CA SER A 80 -1.68 1.91 28.00
C SER A 80 -1.21 3.31 27.59
N ARG A 81 -0.01 3.43 27.01
CA ARG A 81 0.57 4.68 26.50
C ARG A 81 0.11 5.02 25.07
N ALA A 82 -0.74 4.21 24.44
CA ALA A 82 -1.27 4.46 23.10
C ALA A 82 -1.89 5.85 22.97
N ASN A 83 -1.34 6.66 22.07
CA ASN A 83 -1.67 8.08 21.92
C ASN A 83 -1.57 8.57 20.47
N GLY A 84 -1.86 7.67 19.52
CA GLY A 84 -1.72 7.87 18.09
C GLY A 84 -0.61 7.03 17.48
#